data_AF-X1R869-F1
#
_entry.id   AF-X1R869-F1
#
_cell.length_a   1.000
_cell.length_b   1.000
_cell.length_c   1.000
_cell.angle_alpha   90.00
_cell.angle_beta   90.00
_cell.angle_gamma   90.00
#
_symmetry.space_group_name_H-M   'P 1'
#
loop_
_entity.id
_entity.type
_entity.pdbx_description
1 polymer ?
#
loop_
_entity_poly.entity_id
_entity_poly.type
_entity_poly.pdbx_seq_one_letter_code
_entity_poly.pdbx_strand_id
1 'polypeptide(L)'
;MGDGRFDVVIGNPPWVSLKGKYKSLDLSEQELQYLFDKFNVNTYAPNLYEIFIWRSLGLLKEGGLFSFIVPDRLAANQQFLRLQGEFR
;
A
#
# COMPACT_ATOMS: atom_id res chain seq x y z
N MET A 1 22.48 -2.41 -17.06
CA MET A 1 21.03 -2.15 -16.95
C MET A 1 20.78 -1.72 -15.52
N GLY A 2 20.10 -0.58 -15.31
CA GLY A 2 19.71 -0.17 -13.96
C GLY A 2 18.73 -1.18 -13.36
N ASP A 3 18.81 -1.38 -12.06
CA ASP A 3 18.07 -2.28 -11.20
C ASP A 3 16.54 -2.05 -11.14
N GLY A 4 16.01 -1.15 -11.99
CA GLY A 4 14.55 -0.92 -12.15
C GLY A 4 13.87 -0.24 -10.97
N ARG A 5 14.65 0.34 -10.04
CA ARG A 5 14.18 1.00 -8.82
C ARG A 5 14.19 2.52 -8.97
N PHE A 6 13.41 3.19 -8.12
CA PHE A 6 13.21 4.63 -8.15
C PHE A 6 13.92 5.31 -6.97
N ASP A 7 14.52 6.47 -7.24
CA ASP A 7 15.06 7.35 -6.19
C ASP A 7 13.95 8.03 -5.38
N VAL A 8 12.81 8.31 -6.03
CA VAL A 8 11.66 8.96 -5.42
C VAL A 8 10.36 8.37 -5.97
N VAL A 9 9.38 8.10 -5.10
CA VAL A 9 8.00 7.73 -5.48
C VAL A 9 7.01 8.68 -4.80
N ILE A 10 6.26 9.45 -5.61
CA ILE A 10 5.25 10.42 -5.16
C ILE A 10 3.93 10.14 -5.86
N GLY A 11 2.80 10.34 -5.18
CA GLY A 11 1.49 10.16 -5.83
C GLY A 11 0.27 10.31 -4.92
N ASN A 12 -0.89 10.21 -5.54
CA ASN A 12 -2.18 10.10 -4.85
C ASN A 12 -2.80 8.73 -5.21
N PRO A 13 -2.59 7.70 -4.38
CA PRO A 13 -3.10 6.37 -4.66
C PRO A 13 -4.64 6.33 -4.63
N PRO A 14 -5.27 5.35 -5.29
CA PRO A 14 -6.72 5.20 -5.29
C PRO A 14 -7.26 4.82 -3.91
N TRP A 15 -8.25 5.57 -3.41
CA TRP A 15 -8.89 5.33 -2.11
C TRP A 15 -10.10 4.41 -2.26
N VAL A 16 -9.84 3.17 -2.63
CA VAL A 16 -10.87 2.17 -2.91
C VAL A 16 -10.86 1.06 -1.86
N SER A 17 -12.04 0.75 -1.31
CA SER A 17 -12.20 -0.41 -0.43
C SER A 17 -12.25 -1.70 -1.25
N LEU A 18 -11.54 -2.73 -0.81
CA LEU A 18 -11.45 -4.02 -1.51
C LEU A 18 -12.46 -5.06 -1.00
N LYS A 19 -13.19 -4.76 0.08
CA LYS A 19 -14.23 -5.61 0.66
C LYS A 19 -15.46 -4.79 1.07
N GLY A 20 -16.61 -5.45 1.14
CA GLY A 20 -17.86 -4.86 1.65
C GLY A 20 -18.68 -4.10 0.60
N LYS A 21 -19.72 -3.40 1.08
CA LYS A 21 -20.76 -2.77 0.24
C LYS A 21 -20.29 -1.62 -0.66
N TYR A 22 -19.08 -1.11 -0.42
CA TYR A 22 -18.47 -0.02 -1.19
C TYR A 22 -17.33 -0.49 -2.10
N LYS A 23 -17.22 -1.81 -2.35
CA LYS A 23 -16.28 -2.36 -3.33
C LYS A 23 -16.63 -1.80 -4.71
N SER A 24 -15.68 -1.10 -5.34
CA SER A 24 -15.84 -0.52 -6.68
C SER A 24 -14.95 -1.16 -7.75
N LEU A 25 -14.17 -2.18 -7.36
CA LEU A 25 -13.30 -2.95 -8.25
C LEU A 25 -13.77 -4.39 -8.33
N ASP A 26 -14.03 -4.88 -9.53
CA ASP A 26 -14.33 -6.30 -9.79
C ASP A 26 -13.06 -7.13 -9.82
N LEU A 27 -12.48 -7.34 -8.63
CA LEU A 27 -11.45 -8.36 -8.41
C LEU A 27 -12.11 -9.66 -7.95
N SER A 28 -11.70 -10.77 -8.56
CA SER A 28 -12.02 -12.13 -8.12
C SER A 28 -11.44 -12.40 -6.73
N GLU A 29 -11.96 -13.42 -6.05
CA GLU A 29 -11.42 -13.84 -4.74
C GLU A 29 -9.96 -14.27 -4.83
N GLN A 30 -9.58 -14.91 -5.94
CA GLN A 30 -8.22 -15.38 -6.20
C GLN A 30 -7.23 -14.20 -6.34
N GLU A 31 -7.63 -13.14 -7.06
CA GLU A 31 -6.83 -11.92 -7.21
C GLU A 31 -6.69 -11.16 -5.88
N LEU A 32 -7.77 -11.07 -5.10
CA LEU A 32 -7.73 -10.46 -3.77
C LEU A 32 -6.78 -11.23 -2.83
N GLN A 33 -6.87 -12.55 -2.83
CA GLN A 33 -6.00 -13.38 -2.00
C GLN A 33 -4.54 -13.22 -2.41
N TYR A 34 -4.24 -13.23 -3.72
CA TYR A 34 -2.90 -12.97 -4.23
C TYR A 34 -2.33 -11.63 -3.74
N LEU A 35 -3.14 -10.56 -3.79
CA LEU A 35 -2.71 -9.24 -3.32
C LEU A 35 -2.47 -9.20 -1.81
N PHE A 36 -3.31 -9.85 -1.01
CA PHE A 36 -3.13 -9.90 0.44
C PHE A 36 -1.89 -10.70 0.84
N ASP A 37 -1.65 -11.85 0.21
CA ASP A 37 -0.48 -12.68 0.48
C ASP A 37 0.82 -11.98 0.06
N LYS A 38 0.80 -11.28 -1.08
CA LYS A 38 1.98 -10.61 -1.63
C LYS A 38 2.39 -9.36 -0.85
N PHE A 39 1.42 -8.60 -0.33
CA PHE A 39 1.67 -7.29 0.26
C PHE A 39 1.34 -7.22 1.77
N ASN A 40 1.06 -8.35 2.41
CA ASN A 40 0.79 -8.46 3.85
C ASN A 40 -0.24 -7.42 4.36
N VAL A 41 -1.31 -7.22 3.58
CA VAL A 41 -2.35 -6.22 3.86
C VAL A 41 -3.35 -6.76 4.88
N ASN A 42 -3.92 -5.89 5.73
CA ASN A 42 -4.94 -6.28 6.69
C ASN A 42 -6.19 -6.83 5.99
N THR A 43 -6.61 -8.04 6.34
CA THR A 43 -7.76 -8.72 5.72
C THR A 43 -9.13 -8.28 6.27
N TYR A 44 -9.17 -7.51 7.36
CA TYR A 44 -10.39 -7.05 8.03
C TYR A 44 -11.10 -5.92 7.28
N ALA A 45 -10.35 -4.90 6.84
CA ALA A 45 -10.88 -3.77 6.06
C ALA A 45 -9.85 -3.27 5.03
N PRO A 46 -9.45 -4.12 4.06
CA PRO A 46 -8.37 -3.81 3.12
C PRO A 46 -8.76 -2.65 2.20
N ASN A 47 -7.84 -1.71 2.04
CA ASN A 47 -7.94 -0.62 1.06
C ASN A 47 -6.83 -0.72 0.03
N LEU A 48 -7.14 -0.35 -1.22
CA LEU A 48 -6.21 -0.43 -2.33
C LEU A 48 -4.98 0.47 -2.14
N TYR A 49 -5.14 1.63 -1.50
CA TYR A 49 -4.01 2.51 -1.25
C TYR A 49 -2.93 1.83 -0.38
N GLU A 50 -3.29 0.89 0.51
CA GLU A 50 -2.33 0.15 1.34
C GLU A 50 -1.42 -0.72 0.49
N ILE A 51 -1.98 -1.38 -0.52
CA ILE A 51 -1.22 -2.17 -1.51
C ILE A 51 -0.28 -1.27 -2.30
N PHE A 52 -0.74 -0.09 -2.71
CA PHE A 52 0.10 0.89 -3.43
C PHE A 52 1.27 1.36 -2.58
N ILE A 53 1.10 1.57 -1.27
CA ILE A 53 2.19 1.90 -0.36
C ILE A 53 3.23 0.77 -0.36
N TRP A 54 2.82 -0.48 -0.09
CA TRP A 54 3.75 -1.61 -0.04
C TRP A 54 4.49 -1.84 -1.36
N ARG A 55 3.79 -1.73 -2.49
CA ARG A 55 4.40 -1.84 -3.82
C ARG A 55 5.43 -0.74 -4.05
N SER A 56 5.13 0.49 -3.65
CA SER A 56 6.01 1.64 -3.83
C SER A 56 7.28 1.53 -2.99
N LEU A 57 7.15 1.11 -1.73
CA LEU A 57 8.30 0.87 -0.85
C LEU A 57 9.22 -0.23 -1.40
N GLY A 58 8.67 -1.29 -1.99
CA GLY A 58 9.47 -2.32 -2.65
C GLY A 58 10.24 -1.81 -3.90
N LEU A 59 9.71 -0.79 -4.57
CA LEU A 59 10.32 -0.19 -5.77
C LEU A 59 11.33 0.93 -5.45
N LEU A 60 11.38 1.43 -4.22
CA LEU A 60 12.34 2.46 -3.82
C LEU A 60 13.74 1.90 -3.65
N LYS A 61 14.74 2.65 -4.08
CA LYS A 61 16.14 2.38 -3.72
C LYS A 61 16.35 2.55 -2.22
N GLU A 62 17.45 2.00 -1.72
CA GLU A 62 17.90 2.30 -0.35
C GLU A 62 18.15 3.81 -0.21
N GLY A 63 17.61 4.41 0.86
CA GLY A 63 17.63 5.87 1.05
C GLY A 63 16.69 6.67 0.12
N GLY A 64 15.86 6.00 -0.69
CA GLY A 64 14.89 6.66 -1.56
C GLY A 64 13.75 7.32 -0.79
N LEU A 65 13.11 8.31 -1.41
CA LEU A 65 12.05 9.10 -0.78
C LEU A 65 10.65 8.66 -1.21
N PHE A 66 9.73 8.59 -0.25
CA PHE A 66 8.34 8.20 -0.47
C PHE A 66 7.38 9.31 -0.02
N SER A 67 6.37 9.65 -0.83
CA SER A 67 5.33 10.60 -0.42
C SER A 67 4.00 10.34 -1.11
N PHE A 68 3.02 9.80 -0.38
CA PHE A 68 1.65 9.64 -0.87
C PHE A 68 0.65 10.50 -0.11
N ILE A 69 -0.37 10.98 -0.82
CA ILE A 69 -1.57 11.57 -0.21
C ILE A 69 -2.53 10.42 0.14
N VAL A 70 -2.73 10.18 1.44
CA VAL A 70 -3.49 9.04 1.96
C VAL A 70 -4.48 9.50 3.04
N PRO A 71 -5.55 8.74 3.33
CA PRO A 71 -6.48 9.09 4.39
C PRO A 71 -5.81 9.14 5.77
N ASP A 72 -6.23 10.07 6.61
CA ASP A 72 -5.80 10.26 8.01
C ASP A 72 -5.92 8.99 8.86
N ARG A 73 -6.95 8.18 8.59
CA ARG A 73 -7.20 6.88 9.24
C ARG A 73 -6.02 5.91 9.14
N LEU A 74 -5.12 6.12 8.19
CA LEU A 74 -3.90 5.33 8.08
C LEU A 74 -3.01 5.44 9.33
N ALA A 75 -2.91 6.64 9.90
CA ALA A 75 -2.09 6.91 11.07
C ALA A 75 -2.57 6.17 12.34
N ALA A 76 -3.85 5.75 12.36
CA ALA A 76 -4.45 4.99 13.45
C ALA A 76 -4.37 3.46 13.26
N ASN A 77 -3.91 2.98 12.11
CA ASN A 77 -3.92 1.55 11.78
C ASN A 77 -2.61 0.89 12.25
N GLN A 78 -2.71 -0.13 13.11
CA GLN A 78 -1.55 -0.76 13.77
C GLN A 78 -0.53 -1.35 12.77
N GLN A 79 -0.97 -1.73 11.57
CA GLN A 79 -0.12 -2.22 10.48
C GLN A 79 0.97 -1.21 10.06
N PHE A 80 0.70 0.09 10.23
CA PHE A 80 1.59 1.18 9.82
C PHE A 80 2.45 1.70 10.97
N LEU A 81 2.28 1.19 12.21
CA LEU A 81 3.19 1.49 13.31
C LEU A 81 4.62 1.01 13.00
N ARG A 82 4.77 -0.10 12.25
CA ARG A 82 6.07 -0.57 11.78
C ARG A 82 6.73 0.44 10.83
N LEU A 83 5.94 1.08 9.97
CA LEU A 83 6.42 2.13 9.07
C LEU A 83 6.85 3.39 9.86
N GLN A 84 6.15 3.75 10.93
CA GLN A 84 6.56 4.88 11.79
C GLN A 84 7.93 4.67 12.48
N GLY A 85 8.32 3.41 12.75
CA GLY A 85 9.63 3.09 13.32
C GLY A 85 10.78 3.16 12.32
N GLU A 86 10.51 2.93 11.03
CA GLU A 86 11.50 2.96 9.94
C GLU A 86 11.81 4.39 9.46
N PHE A 87 10.94 5.37 9.77
CA PHE A 87 11.12 6.79 9.42
C PHE A 87 11.64 7.67 10.57
N ARG A 88 12.14 7.07 11.66
CA ARG A 88 12.78 7.80 12.78
C ARG A 88 14.29 7.87 12.62
#